data_AF-A0A529NRF4-F1
#
_entry.id   AF-A0A529NRF4-F1
#
_cell.length_a   1.000
_cell.length_b   1.000
_cell.length_c   1.000
_cell.angle_alpha   90.00
_cell.angle_beta   90.00
_cell.angle_gamma   90.00
#
_symmetry.space_group_name_H-M   'P 1'
#
loop_
_entity.id
_entity.type
_entity.pdbx_description
1 polymer ?
#
loop_
_entity_poly.entity_id
_entity_poly.type
_entity_poly.pdbx_seq_one_letter_code
_entity_poly.pdbx_strand_id
1 'polypeptide(L)' 'LFNRLVGKKLALVDDTPGVTRDRRVHTAKLYDLFFDVIDTAGFEDAAASTLPGRMRQQTEIAIREADLIFF' A
#
# COMPACT_ATOMS: atom_id res chain seq x y z
N LEU A 1 3.63 0.67 -9.21
CA LEU A 1 2.41 1.17 -9.90
C LEU A 1 1.84 2.43 -9.24
N PHE A 2 1.71 2.46 -7.91
CA PHE A 2 1.15 3.58 -7.13
C PHE A 2 1.52 4.99 -7.64
N ASN A 3 2.82 5.33 -7.71
CA ASN A 3 3.29 6.64 -8.17
C ASN A 3 2.79 7.02 -9.57
N ARG A 4 2.60 6.03 -10.45
CA ARG A 4 2.11 6.24 -11.80
C ARG A 4 0.61 6.57 -11.82
N LEU A 5 -0.19 5.92 -10.97
CA LEU A 5 -1.63 6.18 -10.84
C LEU A 5 -1.90 7.54 -10.16
N VAL A 6 -1.03 7.94 -9.23
CA VAL A 6 -1.10 9.25 -8.55
C VAL A 6 -0.53 10.38 -9.42
N GLY A 7 0.30 10.06 -10.42
CA GLY A 7 0.97 11.04 -11.28
C GLY A 7 2.09 11.83 -10.59
N LYS A 8 2.54 11.39 -9.41
CA LYS A 8 3.61 12.02 -8.61
C LYS A 8 4.48 10.95 -7.97
N LYS A 9 5.75 11.26 -7.72
CA LYS A 9 6.69 10.36 -7.03
C LYS A 9 6.57 10.52 -5.50
N LEU A 10 5.57 9.89 -4.90
CA LEU A 10 5.26 10.01 -3.47
C LEU A 10 5.73 8.81 -2.64
N ALA A 11 5.60 7.60 -3.20
CA ALA A 11 6.13 6.39 -2.59
C ALA A 11 7.61 6.22 -2.93
N LEU A 12 8.39 5.71 -1.96
CA LEU A 12 9.77 5.29 -2.15
C LEU A 12 9.78 4.05 -3.06
N VAL A 13 10.65 4.03 -4.04
CA VAL A 13 10.85 2.89 -4.94
C VAL A 13 12.28 2.42 -4.71
N ASP A 14 12.41 1.27 -4.08
CA ASP A 14 13.68 0.61 -3.77
C ASP A 14 13.41 -0.90 -3.77
N ASP A 15 14.36 -1.68 -4.28
CA ASP A 15 14.24 -3.14 -4.43
C ASP A 15 14.39 -3.89 -3.08
N THR A 16 14.69 -3.16 -2.00
CA THR A 16 14.79 -3.70 -0.65
C THR A 16 13.40 -4.00 -0.07
N PRO A 17 13.14 -5.21 0.46
CA PRO A 17 11.91 -5.51 1.18
C PRO A 17 11.67 -4.55 2.36
N GLY A 18 10.40 -4.19 2.61
CA GLY A 18 10.01 -3.41 3.80
C GLY A 18 10.26 -1.90 3.72
N VAL A 19 10.45 -1.34 2.52
CA VAL A 19 10.66 0.10 2.30
C VAL A 19 9.40 0.92 2.61
N THR A 20 8.21 0.38 2.34
CA THR A 20 6.95 0.96 2.81
C THR A 20 6.56 0.31 4.13
N ARG A 21 6.62 1.08 5.22
CA ARG A 21 6.24 0.64 6.58
C ARG A 21 4.82 1.06 6.98
N ASP A 22 4.33 2.14 6.37
CA ASP A 22 3.05 2.76 6.67
C ASP A 22 2.12 2.72 5.45
N ARG A 23 0.82 2.58 5.70
CA ARG A 23 -0.22 2.69 4.68
C ARG A 23 -0.23 4.10 4.10
N ARG A 24 -0.12 4.25 2.78
CA ARG A 24 -0.31 5.54 2.10
C ARG A 24 -1.56 5.49 1.24
N VAL A 25 -2.47 6.42 1.48
CA VAL A 25 -3.69 6.58 0.69
C VAL A 25 -3.58 7.86 -0.13
N HIS A 26 -3.92 7.79 -1.40
CA HIS A 26 -3.95 8.98 -2.25
C HIS A 26 -4.99 8.85 -3.35
N THR A 27 -5.61 9.95 -3.72
CA THR A 27 -6.49 9.99 -4.89
C THR A 27 -5.69 9.77 -6.17
N ALA A 28 -6.20 8.89 -7.03
CA ALA A 28 -5.65 8.53 -8.32
C ALA A 28 -6.71 8.71 -9.42
N LYS A 29 -6.22 8.74 -10.66
CA LYS A 29 -7.06 8.82 -11.86
C LYS A 29 -6.56 7.84 -12.91
N LEU A 30 -7.46 7.08 -13.49
CA LEU A 30 -7.20 6.24 -14.66
C LEU A 30 -8.30 6.49 -15.69
N TYR A 31 -7.95 7.16 -16.79
CA TYR A 31 -8.92 7.68 -17.75
C TYR A 31 -9.98 8.55 -17.05
N ASP A 32 -11.24 8.13 -17.07
CA ASP A 32 -12.40 8.76 -16.46
C ASP A 32 -12.71 8.23 -15.04
N LEU A 33 -12.01 7.20 -14.59
CA LEU A 33 -12.15 6.66 -13.23
C LEU A 33 -11.34 7.48 -12.22
N PHE A 34 -11.98 7.86 -11.12
CA PHE A 34 -11.37 8.46 -9.94
C PHE A 34 -11.56 7.51 -8.76
N PHE A 35 -10.48 7.25 -8.03
CA PHE A 35 -10.47 6.31 -6.93
C PHE A 35 -9.34 6.63 -5.97
N ASP A 36 -9.45 6.18 -4.73
CA ASP A 36 -8.32 6.17 -3.82
C ASP A 36 -7.48 4.92 -4.07
N VAL A 37 -6.17 5.11 -4.19
CA VAL A 37 -5.19 4.02 -4.24
C VAL A 37 -4.46 3.94 -2.92
N ILE A 38 -4.27 2.71 -2.43
CA ILE A 38 -3.60 2.42 -1.18
C ILE A 38 -2.29 1.69 -1.49
N ASP A 39 -1.15 2.26 -1.08
CA ASP A 39 0.14 1.57 -1.04
C ASP A 39 0.24 0.83 0.30
N THR A 40 0.28 -0.50 0.25
CA THR A 40 0.42 -1.34 1.44
C THR A 40 1.88 -1.61 1.75
N ALA A 41 2.17 -1.88 3.02
CA ALA A 41 3.46 -2.40 3.42
C ALA A 41 3.65 -3.85 2.93
N GLY A 42 4.89 -4.35 2.96
CA GLY A 42 5.16 -5.76 2.68
C GLY A 42 4.38 -6.70 3.61
N PHE A 43 3.91 -7.84 3.09
CA PHE A 43 3.17 -8.86 3.83
C PHE A 43 4.12 -9.99 4.26
N GLU A 44 4.54 -9.98 5.52
CA GLU A 44 5.38 -11.01 6.12
C GLU A 44 4.70 -11.66 7.32
N ASP A 45 4.87 -12.97 7.48
CA ASP A 45 4.42 -13.72 8.66
C ASP A 45 5.35 -13.42 9.85
N ALA A 46 4.91 -12.52 10.74
CA ALA A 46 5.62 -12.21 11.98
C ALA A 46 4.66 -11.99 13.15
N ALA A 47 5.19 -12.13 14.37
CA ALA A 47 4.41 -11.91 15.59
C ALA A 47 3.90 -10.46 15.67
N ALA A 48 2.67 -10.27 16.16
CA ALA A 48 1.98 -8.97 16.14
C ALA A 48 2.72 -7.83 16.88
N SER A 49 3.56 -8.16 17.88
CA SER A 49 4.39 -7.20 18.61
C SER A 49 5.56 -6.65 17.79
N THR A 50 5.87 -7.27 16.66
CA THR A 50 7.00 -6.89 15.79
C THR A 50 6.58 -5.85 14.76
N LEU A 51 7.55 -5.17 14.16
CA LEU A 51 7.29 -4.24 13.06
C LEU A 51 6.60 -4.93 11.86
N PRO A 52 7.05 -6.10 11.38
CA PRO A 52 6.36 -6.80 10.28
C PRO A 52 4.95 -7.26 10.69
N GLY A 53 4.73 -7.65 11.95
CA GLY A 53 3.39 -7.95 12.47
C GLY A 53 2.43 -6.76 12.42
N ARG A 54 2.93 -5.55 12.73
CA ARG A 54 2.14 -4.31 12.57
C ARG A 54 1.90 -3.94 11.10
N MET A 55 2.89 -4.15 10.23
CA MET A 55 2.76 -3.93 8.78
C MET A 55 1.71 -4.87 8.16
N ARG A 56 1.69 -6.13 8.60
CA ARG A 56 0.64 -7.09 8.23
C ARG A 56 -0.74 -6.60 8.66
N GLN A 57 -0.89 -6.19 9.92
CA GLN A 57 -2.18 -5.70 10.41
C GLN A 57 -2.70 -4.51 9.58
N GLN A 58 -1.82 -3.57 9.21
CA GLN A 58 -2.17 -2.46 8.33
C GLN A 58 -2.60 -2.93 6.93
N THR A 59 -1.91 -3.93 6.37
CA THR A 59 -2.25 -4.53 5.08
C THR A 59 -3.60 -5.24 5.14
N GLU A 60 -3.90 -5.98 6.21
CA GLU A 60 -5.19 -6.63 6.40
C GLU A 60 -6.35 -5.62 6.52
N ILE A 61 -6.13 -4.47 7.15
CA ILE A 61 -7.13 -3.39 7.20
C ILE A 61 -7.36 -2.83 5.79
N ALA A 62 -6.30 -2.55 5.03
CA ALA A 62 -6.42 -2.05 3.66
C ALA A 62 -7.17 -3.03 2.74
N ILE A 63 -6.93 -4.34 2.90
CA ILE A 63 -7.65 -5.39 2.16
C ILE A 63 -9.16 -5.36 2.47
N ARG A 64 -9.55 -5.11 3.72
CA ARG A 64 -10.97 -5.05 4.10
C ARG A 64 -11.67 -3.78 3.63
N GLU A 65 -10.94 -2.68 3.52
CA GLU A 65 -11.46 -1.39 3.05
C GLU A 65 -11.53 -1.30 1.51
N ALA A 66 -10.74 -2.11 0.80
CA ALA A 66 -10.62 -2.02 -0.65
C ALA A 66 -11.78 -2.69 -1.39
N ASP A 67 -12.32 -2.01 -2.39
CA ASP A 67 -13.26 -2.58 -3.35
C ASP A 67 -12.57 -3.57 -4.31
N LEU A 68 -11.28 -3.36 -4.60
CA LEU A 68 -10.47 -4.15 -5.53
C LEU A 68 -9.01 -4.25 -5.06
N ILE A 69 -8.38 -5.39 -5.34
CA ILE A 69 -6.98 -5.68 -4.98
C ILE A 69 -6.20 -6.00 -6.27
N PHE A 70 -5.01 -5.40 -6.40
CA PHE A 70 -4.04 -5.72 -7.44
C PHE A 70 -2.84 -6.45 -6.84
N PHE A 71 -2.44 -7.57 -7.45
CA PHE A 71 -1.34 -8.43 -7.02
C PHE A 71 -0.20 -8.41 -8.05
#